data_AF-A0A5R8M980-F1
#
_entry.id   AF-A0A5R8M980-F1
#
_cell.length_a   1.000
_cell.length_b   1.000
_cell.length_c   1.000
_cell.angle_alpha   90.00
_cell.angle_beta   90.00
_cell.angle_gamma   90.00
#
_symmetry.space_group_name_H-M   'P 1'
#
loop_
_entity.id
_entity.type
_entity.pdbx_description
1 polymer ?
#
loop_
_entity_poly.entity_id
_entity_poly.type
_entity_poly.pdbx_seq_one_letter_code
_entity_poly.pdbx_strand_id
1 'polypeptide(L)'
;MTSGITFEETMRGGFTLGETDPQAGAAAGRRAGTRLALHARIAIDDLEAFVADPQHAGRIAGCIDFPPLGMGLEAPDGVFQLFAPAQQGGAQRRMVYELGFTLEGQPHYLAGEKRVHDDVGPDLWRDTTTLYTRLHRGEDADGEVVGAGILELGVPQLMALLSTLTVTGDGGTRTLATFGSFFFGELWDLYAPLVPGGRP
;
A
#
# COMPACT_ATOMS: atom_id res chain seq x y z
N MET A 1 10.90 5.46 -25.18
CA MET A 1 11.24 4.46 -24.15
C MET A 1 10.85 5.09 -22.83
N THR A 2 9.94 4.49 -22.09
CA THR A 2 9.36 5.06 -20.87
C THR A 2 10.18 4.63 -19.67
N SER A 3 10.26 5.50 -18.65
CA SER A 3 10.95 5.21 -17.39
C SER A 3 9.90 4.91 -16.32
N GLY A 4 10.01 3.75 -15.69
CA GLY A 4 9.11 3.32 -14.63
C GLY A 4 9.85 3.07 -13.33
N ILE A 5 9.09 2.68 -12.31
CA ILE A 5 9.64 2.20 -11.05
C ILE A 5 8.89 0.95 -10.56
N THR A 6 9.58 0.15 -9.77
CA THR A 6 8.98 -0.91 -8.98
C THR A 6 9.55 -0.89 -7.57
N PHE A 7 8.75 -1.29 -6.61
CA PHE A 7 9.17 -1.46 -5.22
C PHE A 7 8.33 -2.53 -4.54
N GLU A 8 8.88 -3.07 -3.47
CA GLU A 8 8.24 -4.09 -2.64
C GLU A 8 8.01 -3.57 -1.23
N GLU A 9 6.84 -3.86 -0.70
CA GLU A 9 6.39 -3.46 0.63
C GLU A 9 5.83 -4.67 1.38
N THR A 10 6.10 -4.76 2.68
CA THR A 10 5.47 -5.77 3.55
C THR A 10 4.84 -5.09 4.75
N MET A 11 3.50 -5.10 4.80
CA MET A 11 2.73 -4.55 5.92
C MET A 11 2.13 -5.70 6.72
N ARG A 12 2.03 -5.53 8.05
CA ARG A 12 1.40 -6.54 8.91
C ARG A 12 0.71 -5.91 10.09
N GLY A 13 -0.35 -6.53 10.59
CA GLY A 13 -1.00 -6.03 11.80
C GLY A 13 -2.16 -6.86 12.26
N GLY A 14 -2.87 -6.35 13.28
CA GLY A 14 -4.03 -7.04 13.84
C GLY A 14 -5.16 -7.09 12.82
N PHE A 15 -5.70 -8.27 12.60
CA PHE A 15 -6.79 -8.50 11.66
C PHE A 15 -7.67 -9.64 12.14
N THR A 16 -8.99 -9.51 11.96
CA THR A 16 -9.98 -10.48 12.44
C THR A 16 -11.15 -10.61 11.46
N LEU A 17 -11.65 -11.84 11.32
CA LEU A 17 -12.87 -12.15 10.58
C LEU A 17 -14.12 -11.75 11.37
N GLY A 18 -15.19 -11.37 10.67
CA GLY A 18 -16.47 -10.96 11.24
C GLY A 18 -16.54 -9.51 11.73
N GLU A 19 -15.40 -8.81 11.77
CA GLU A 19 -15.34 -7.37 12.04
C GLU A 19 -15.36 -6.59 10.72
N THR A 20 -16.05 -5.45 10.69
CA THR A 20 -16.17 -4.59 9.51
C THR A 20 -15.46 -3.24 9.67
N ASP A 21 -15.23 -2.84 10.91
CA ASP A 21 -14.45 -1.65 11.25
C ASP A 21 -12.96 -2.01 11.44
N PRO A 22 -12.03 -1.36 10.70
CA PRO A 22 -10.60 -1.63 10.82
C PRO A 22 -10.02 -1.46 12.23
N GLN A 23 -10.46 -0.45 13.00
CA GLN A 23 -9.94 -0.22 14.35
C GLN A 23 -10.38 -1.33 15.31
N ALA A 24 -11.67 -1.70 15.27
CA ALA A 24 -12.23 -2.82 16.01
C ALA A 24 -11.54 -4.13 15.64
N GLY A 25 -11.40 -4.41 14.34
CA GLY A 25 -10.71 -5.58 13.81
C GLY A 25 -9.24 -5.66 14.22
N ALA A 26 -8.53 -4.53 14.25
CA ALA A 26 -7.16 -4.48 14.73
C ALA A 26 -7.04 -4.77 16.23
N ALA A 27 -7.94 -4.22 17.04
CA ALA A 27 -7.99 -4.46 18.47
C ALA A 27 -8.38 -5.91 18.80
N ALA A 28 -9.35 -6.48 18.08
CA ALA A 28 -9.76 -7.87 18.20
C ALA A 28 -8.63 -8.82 17.80
N GLY A 29 -7.99 -8.59 16.66
CA GLY A 29 -6.88 -9.43 16.18
C GLY A 29 -5.70 -9.43 17.14
N ARG A 30 -5.36 -8.28 17.73
CA ARG A 30 -4.33 -8.20 18.79
C ARG A 30 -4.69 -9.03 20.03
N ARG A 31 -5.96 -9.00 20.47
CA ARG A 31 -6.43 -9.80 21.61
C ARG A 31 -6.44 -11.29 21.31
N ALA A 32 -6.81 -11.68 20.09
CA ALA A 32 -6.89 -13.06 19.64
C ALA A 32 -5.55 -13.65 19.17
N GLY A 33 -4.52 -12.82 18.99
CA GLY A 33 -3.24 -13.24 18.43
C GLY A 33 -3.26 -13.47 16.91
N THR A 34 -4.29 -13.00 16.21
CA THR A 34 -4.40 -13.12 14.75
C THR A 34 -3.82 -11.89 14.06
N ARG A 35 -3.03 -12.13 13.01
CA ARG A 35 -2.40 -11.09 12.21
C ARG A 35 -2.47 -11.43 10.74
N LEU A 36 -2.73 -10.42 9.93
CA LEU A 36 -2.63 -10.49 8.48
C LEU A 36 -1.32 -9.79 8.07
N ALA A 37 -0.59 -10.40 7.14
CA ALA A 37 0.52 -9.79 6.45
C ALA A 37 0.24 -9.72 4.94
N LEU A 38 0.54 -8.58 4.35
CA LEU A 38 0.49 -8.34 2.92
C LEU A 38 1.90 -8.10 2.42
N HIS A 39 2.34 -8.93 1.48
CA HIS A 39 3.57 -8.77 0.73
C HIS A 39 3.21 -8.23 -0.66
N ALA A 40 3.40 -6.94 -0.87
CA ALA A 40 3.01 -6.25 -2.09
C ALA A 40 4.22 -5.92 -2.96
N ARG A 41 4.05 -6.04 -4.27
CA ARG A 41 4.92 -5.49 -5.30
C ARG A 41 4.13 -4.49 -6.12
N ILE A 42 4.61 -3.26 -6.14
CA ILE A 42 3.99 -2.15 -6.87
C ILE A 42 4.83 -1.88 -8.13
N ALA A 43 4.15 -1.60 -9.24
CA ALA A 43 4.77 -1.22 -10.50
C ALA A 43 4.08 0.00 -11.11
N ILE A 44 4.90 0.97 -11.51
CA ILE A 44 4.51 2.15 -12.29
C ILE A 44 5.34 2.09 -13.58
N ASP A 45 4.71 1.80 -14.71
CA ASP A 45 5.42 1.56 -15.98
C ASP A 45 5.95 2.84 -16.63
N ASP A 46 5.20 3.93 -16.47
CA ASP A 46 5.52 5.24 -17.00
C ASP A 46 5.31 6.27 -15.89
N LEU A 47 6.41 6.69 -15.27
CA LEU A 47 6.38 7.64 -14.18
C LEU A 47 5.91 9.03 -14.63
N GLU A 48 6.21 9.44 -15.86
CA GLU A 48 5.81 10.76 -16.35
C GLU A 48 4.30 10.80 -16.57
N ALA A 49 3.75 9.78 -17.23
CA ALA A 49 2.31 9.62 -17.38
C ALA A 49 1.60 9.50 -16.03
N PHE A 50 2.18 8.74 -15.09
CA PHE A 50 1.65 8.59 -13.74
C PHE A 50 1.54 9.91 -12.98
N VAL A 51 2.56 10.78 -13.07
CA VAL A 51 2.55 12.09 -12.40
C VAL A 51 1.59 13.07 -13.10
N ALA A 52 1.45 12.98 -14.43
CA ALA A 52 0.57 13.84 -15.20
C ALA A 52 -0.93 13.46 -15.07
N ASP A 53 -1.22 12.19 -14.84
CA ASP A 53 -2.59 11.68 -14.67
C ASP A 53 -3.10 11.97 -13.25
N PRO A 54 -4.19 12.73 -13.07
CA PRO A 54 -4.74 13.03 -11.74
C PRO A 54 -5.23 11.78 -10.98
N GLN A 55 -5.39 10.64 -11.64
CA GLN A 55 -5.71 9.38 -10.99
C GLN A 55 -4.48 8.71 -10.36
N HIS A 56 -3.27 9.00 -10.83
CA HIS A 56 -2.02 8.39 -10.34
C HIS A 56 -2.14 6.87 -10.08
N ALA A 57 -2.64 6.14 -11.09
CA ALA A 57 -2.88 4.70 -10.99
C ALA A 57 -1.64 3.89 -11.37
N GLY A 58 -1.28 2.92 -10.53
CA GLY A 58 -0.25 1.92 -10.77
C GLY A 58 -0.81 0.51 -10.59
N ARG A 59 0.05 -0.49 -10.84
CA ARG A 59 -0.31 -1.89 -10.61
C ARG A 59 0.23 -2.37 -9.27
N ILE A 60 -0.52 -3.26 -8.64
CA ILE A 60 -0.09 -4.02 -7.48
C ILE A 60 -0.35 -5.50 -7.72
N ALA A 61 0.62 -6.32 -7.35
CA ALA A 61 0.48 -7.75 -7.18
C ALA A 61 0.97 -8.09 -5.77
N GLY A 62 0.55 -9.20 -5.21
CA GLY A 62 1.00 -9.56 -3.89
C GLY A 62 0.67 -10.95 -3.44
N CYS A 63 1.04 -11.20 -2.20
CA CYS A 63 0.83 -12.44 -1.49
C CYS A 63 0.31 -12.11 -0.08
N ILE A 64 -0.75 -12.82 0.33
CA ILE A 64 -1.44 -12.59 1.60
C ILE A 64 -1.20 -13.77 2.53
N ASP A 65 -0.70 -13.46 3.72
CA ASP A 65 -0.52 -14.40 4.82
C ASP A 65 -1.53 -14.07 5.92
N PHE A 66 -2.52 -14.94 6.10
CA PHE A 66 -3.48 -14.81 7.17
C PHE A 66 -3.85 -16.21 7.66
N PRO A 67 -3.20 -16.73 8.73
CA PRO A 67 -3.34 -18.13 9.14
C PRO A 67 -4.77 -18.68 9.25
N PRO A 68 -5.80 -17.89 9.65
CA PRO A 68 -7.18 -18.35 9.63
C PRO A 68 -7.77 -18.69 8.26
N LEU A 69 -7.22 -18.14 7.16
CA LEU A 69 -7.65 -18.42 5.78
C LEU A 69 -6.56 -19.14 4.96
N GLY A 70 -5.29 -18.96 5.30
CA GLY A 70 -4.17 -19.59 4.60
C GLY A 70 -2.88 -18.78 4.68
N MET A 71 -1.81 -19.39 4.20
CA MET A 71 -0.51 -18.75 4.00
C MET A 71 -0.19 -18.79 2.51
N GLY A 72 0.45 -17.75 1.99
CA GLY A 72 0.87 -17.74 0.60
C GLY A 72 -0.27 -17.49 -0.39
N LEU A 73 -1.37 -16.83 0.00
CA LEU A 73 -2.52 -16.62 -0.89
C LEU A 73 -2.14 -15.63 -1.99
N GLU A 74 -2.06 -16.10 -3.22
CA GLU A 74 -1.64 -15.29 -4.37
C GLU A 74 -2.74 -14.31 -4.80
N ALA A 75 -2.35 -13.05 -4.95
CA ALA A 75 -3.17 -11.97 -5.50
C ALA A 75 -2.42 -11.35 -6.69
N PRO A 76 -2.56 -11.94 -7.89
CA PRO A 76 -1.69 -11.62 -9.03
C PRO A 76 -1.93 -10.24 -9.63
N ASP A 77 -3.14 -9.69 -9.45
CA ASP A 77 -3.57 -8.45 -10.05
C ASP A 77 -4.37 -7.61 -9.06
N GLY A 78 -4.21 -6.29 -9.16
CA GLY A 78 -4.81 -5.35 -8.25
C GLY A 78 -4.58 -3.91 -8.67
N VAL A 79 -5.18 -2.99 -7.92
CA VAL A 79 -5.10 -1.55 -8.16
C VAL A 79 -4.27 -0.90 -7.05
N PHE A 80 -3.26 -0.15 -7.47
CA PHE A 80 -2.59 0.82 -6.60
C PHE A 80 -2.95 2.22 -7.07
N GLN A 81 -3.36 3.09 -6.16
CA GLN A 81 -3.68 4.47 -6.51
C GLN A 81 -3.09 5.43 -5.49
N LEU A 82 -2.46 6.50 -5.98
CA LEU A 82 -1.82 7.49 -5.15
C LEU A 82 -2.65 8.78 -5.14
N PHE A 83 -2.85 9.38 -3.97
CA PHE A 83 -3.64 10.62 -3.79
C PHE A 83 -5.07 10.56 -4.35
N ALA A 84 -5.74 9.41 -4.20
CA ALA A 84 -7.16 9.30 -4.50
C ALA A 84 -7.96 10.38 -3.72
N PRO A 85 -8.96 11.03 -4.36
CA PRO A 85 -9.76 12.07 -3.71
C PRO A 85 -10.38 11.59 -2.41
N ALA A 86 -10.43 12.47 -1.41
CA ALA A 86 -11.18 12.22 -0.19
C ALA A 86 -12.67 12.02 -0.52
N GLN A 87 -13.33 11.04 0.10
CA GLN A 87 -14.79 11.13 0.26
C GLN A 87 -15.10 12.30 1.20
N GLN A 88 -16.18 13.05 0.93
CA GLN A 88 -16.48 14.31 1.63
C GLN A 88 -16.33 14.19 3.16
N GLY A 89 -15.47 15.05 3.73
CA GLY A 89 -15.22 15.13 5.18
C GLY A 89 -14.07 14.27 5.73
N GLY A 90 -13.31 13.56 4.88
CA GLY A 90 -12.16 12.73 5.27
C GLY A 90 -10.78 13.34 5.01
N ALA A 91 -9.72 12.59 5.34
CA ALA A 91 -8.30 12.94 5.10
C ALA A 91 -8.06 13.48 3.69
N GLN A 92 -7.22 14.51 3.55
CA GLN A 92 -7.11 15.29 2.31
C GLN A 92 -6.64 14.45 1.11
N ARG A 93 -5.88 13.36 1.34
CA ARG A 93 -5.42 12.43 0.29
C ARG A 93 -5.44 10.97 0.79
N ARG A 94 -5.76 10.03 -0.10
CA ARG A 94 -5.74 8.59 0.19
C ARG A 94 -4.78 7.86 -0.74
N MET A 95 -4.18 6.77 -0.26
CA MET A 95 -3.48 5.81 -1.11
C MET A 95 -4.23 4.48 -1.08
N VAL A 96 -4.63 3.97 -2.23
CA VAL A 96 -5.45 2.76 -2.37
C VAL A 96 -4.56 1.57 -2.70
N TYR A 97 -4.80 0.46 -2.02
CA TYR A 97 -4.12 -0.83 -2.17
C TYR A 97 -5.20 -1.91 -2.24
N GLU A 98 -5.54 -2.34 -3.45
CA GLU A 98 -6.63 -3.28 -3.67
C GLU A 98 -6.16 -4.49 -4.45
N LEU A 99 -6.53 -5.68 -3.96
CA LEU A 99 -6.00 -6.96 -4.46
C LEU A 99 -7.13 -7.99 -4.51
N GLY A 100 -7.37 -8.55 -5.69
CA GLY A 100 -8.26 -9.69 -5.88
C GLY A 100 -7.51 -11.01 -5.71
N PHE A 101 -8.12 -11.97 -5.01
CA PHE A 101 -7.56 -13.32 -4.86
C PHE A 101 -8.66 -14.38 -4.76
N THR A 102 -8.29 -15.63 -4.98
CA THR A 102 -9.22 -16.76 -4.85
C THR A 102 -8.93 -17.54 -3.59
N LEU A 103 -9.96 -17.76 -2.77
CA LEU A 103 -9.90 -18.64 -1.61
C LEU A 103 -10.88 -19.80 -1.83
N GLU A 104 -10.36 -21.03 -1.88
CA GLU A 104 -11.18 -22.25 -2.05
C GLU A 104 -12.14 -22.18 -3.26
N GLY A 105 -11.71 -21.55 -4.36
CA GLY A 105 -12.52 -21.36 -5.57
C GLY A 105 -13.55 -20.22 -5.50
N GLN A 106 -13.56 -19.44 -4.41
CA GLN A 106 -14.43 -18.28 -4.24
C GLN A 106 -13.63 -16.96 -4.32
N PRO A 107 -14.13 -15.95 -5.06
CA PRO A 107 -13.46 -14.67 -5.18
C PRO A 107 -13.52 -13.91 -3.85
N HIS A 108 -12.39 -13.33 -3.49
CA HIS A 108 -12.23 -12.45 -2.36
C HIS A 108 -11.41 -11.22 -2.77
N TYR A 109 -11.67 -10.11 -2.09
CA TYR A 109 -11.06 -8.83 -2.41
C TYR A 109 -10.53 -8.15 -1.16
N LEU A 110 -9.23 -7.90 -1.11
CA LEU A 110 -8.58 -7.19 -0.02
C LEU A 110 -8.47 -5.72 -0.39
N ALA A 111 -9.24 -4.86 0.27
CA ALA A 111 -9.23 -3.42 0.05
C ALA A 111 -8.53 -2.71 1.21
N GLY A 112 -7.46 -1.99 0.90
CA GLY A 112 -6.65 -1.23 1.83
C GLY A 112 -6.58 0.24 1.43
N GLU A 113 -6.65 1.14 2.41
CA GLU A 113 -6.35 2.55 2.21
C GLU A 113 -5.37 3.08 3.26
N LYS A 114 -4.37 3.85 2.82
CA LYS A 114 -3.60 4.73 3.69
C LYS A 114 -4.26 6.10 3.67
N ARG A 115 -4.42 6.71 4.84
CA ARG A 115 -5.03 8.03 5.00
C ARG A 115 -3.91 9.01 5.28
N VAL A 116 -3.66 9.91 4.33
CA VAL A 116 -2.58 10.88 4.42
C VAL A 116 -3.18 12.24 4.79
N HIS A 117 -2.87 12.72 6.00
CA HIS A 117 -3.20 14.08 6.42
C HIS A 117 -2.08 15.03 6.00
N ASP A 118 -2.41 16.29 5.73
CA ASP A 118 -1.47 17.30 5.24
C ASP A 118 -0.62 17.95 6.36
N ASP A 119 -0.56 17.32 7.54
CA ASP A 119 0.15 17.86 8.70
C ASP A 119 1.65 17.54 8.62
N VAL A 120 2.45 18.60 8.52
CA VAL A 120 3.92 18.51 8.50
C VAL A 120 4.42 18.05 9.87
N GLY A 121 5.06 16.89 9.94
CA GLY A 121 5.61 16.37 11.20
C GLY A 121 5.81 14.85 11.22
N PRO A 122 6.19 14.27 12.37
CA PRO A 122 6.30 12.81 12.56
C PRO A 122 4.99 12.06 12.31
N ASP A 123 3.84 12.75 12.31
CA ASP A 123 2.54 12.16 12.02
C ASP A 123 2.38 11.78 10.53
N LEU A 124 3.02 12.50 9.60
CA LEU A 124 3.05 12.14 8.17
C LEU A 124 3.69 10.76 7.93
N TRP A 125 4.68 10.41 8.76
CA TRP A 125 5.33 9.09 8.74
C TRP A 125 4.40 7.99 9.25
N ARG A 126 3.59 8.28 10.27
CA ARG A 126 2.60 7.33 10.79
C ARG A 126 1.49 7.08 9.76
N ASP A 127 1.08 8.13 9.06
CA ASP A 127 0.04 8.08 8.03
C ASP A 127 0.47 7.27 6.80
N THR A 128 1.72 7.39 6.37
CA THR A 128 2.27 6.63 5.24
C THR A 128 2.58 5.16 5.57
N THR A 129 2.53 4.79 6.85
CA THR A 129 2.81 3.44 7.34
C THR A 129 1.57 2.70 7.84
N THR A 130 0.41 3.34 7.90
CA THR A 130 -0.83 2.73 8.41
C THR A 130 -1.81 2.42 7.28
N LEU A 131 -2.10 1.13 7.07
CA LEU A 131 -3.06 0.65 6.09
C LEU A 131 -4.34 0.17 6.78
N TYR A 132 -5.45 0.85 6.53
CA TYR A 132 -6.78 0.45 6.98
C TYR A 132 -7.35 -0.56 5.99
N THR A 133 -7.60 -1.78 6.43
CA THR A 133 -7.88 -2.89 5.52
C THR A 133 -9.20 -3.58 5.83
N ARG A 134 -9.92 -3.93 4.77
CA ARG A 134 -11.13 -4.74 4.77
C ARG A 134 -10.97 -5.88 3.79
N LEU A 135 -11.48 -7.03 4.18
CA LEU A 135 -11.60 -8.21 3.32
C LEU A 135 -13.06 -8.33 2.93
N HIS A 136 -13.31 -8.34 1.63
CA HIS A 136 -14.62 -8.50 1.03
C HIS A 136 -14.75 -9.90 0.44
N ARG A 137 -15.95 -10.47 0.54
CA ARG A 137 -16.35 -11.63 -0.26
C ARG A 137 -16.92 -11.13 -1.58
N GLY A 138 -16.29 -11.50 -2.69
CA GLY A 138 -16.63 -10.99 -4.02
C GLY A 138 -15.41 -10.60 -4.82
N GLU A 139 -15.65 -10.01 -5.99
CA GLU A 139 -14.61 -9.61 -6.94
C GLU A 139 -14.07 -8.19 -6.68
N ASP A 140 -14.76 -7.40 -5.86
CA ASP A 140 -14.47 -5.99 -5.62
C ASP A 140 -14.85 -5.52 -4.19
N ALA A 141 -14.70 -4.22 -3.95
CA ALA A 141 -15.00 -3.56 -2.68
C ALA A 141 -16.51 -3.38 -2.39
N ASP A 142 -17.41 -3.70 -3.33
CA ASP A 142 -18.86 -3.66 -3.10
C ASP A 142 -19.36 -4.96 -2.43
N GLY A 143 -18.51 -6.00 -2.39
CA GLY A 143 -18.77 -7.25 -1.69
C GLY A 143 -18.94 -7.10 -0.17
N GLU A 144 -19.55 -8.13 0.45
CA GLU A 144 -19.74 -8.19 1.91
C GLU A 144 -18.40 -8.14 2.63
N VAL A 145 -18.23 -7.22 3.58
CA VAL A 145 -17.03 -7.18 4.44
C VAL A 145 -17.07 -8.34 5.43
N VAL A 146 -16.17 -9.30 5.25
CA VAL A 146 -16.05 -10.52 6.07
C VAL A 146 -14.89 -10.46 7.06
N GLY A 147 -14.07 -9.42 7.00
CA GLY A 147 -13.01 -9.17 7.98
C GLY A 147 -12.41 -7.78 7.85
N ALA A 148 -11.78 -7.30 8.92
CA ALA A 148 -11.15 -5.99 8.94
C ALA A 148 -9.96 -5.95 9.90
N GLY A 149 -9.10 -4.96 9.69
CA GLY A 149 -7.95 -4.73 10.55
C GLY A 149 -7.08 -3.57 10.07
N ILE A 150 -5.98 -3.36 10.78
CA ILE A 150 -4.99 -2.34 10.45
C ILE A 150 -3.65 -3.04 10.32
N LEU A 151 -3.00 -2.85 9.19
CA LEU A 151 -1.64 -3.29 8.93
C LEU A 151 -0.71 -2.09 9.05
N GLU A 152 0.46 -2.30 9.64
CA GLU A 152 1.45 -1.25 9.82
C GLU A 152 2.77 -1.67 9.15
N LEU A 153 3.47 -0.67 8.63
CA LEU A 153 4.86 -0.76 8.21
C LEU A 153 5.72 -0.17 9.33
N GLY A 154 6.57 -0.98 9.96
CA GLY A 154 7.52 -0.44 10.95
C GLY A 154 8.62 0.39 10.27
N VAL A 155 9.29 1.25 11.05
CA VAL A 155 10.43 2.06 10.58
C VAL A 155 11.49 1.22 9.84
N PRO A 156 11.94 0.05 10.35
CA PRO A 156 12.94 -0.76 9.62
C PRO A 156 12.41 -1.29 8.28
N GLN A 157 11.13 -1.64 8.21
CA GLN A 157 10.51 -2.13 6.98
C GLN A 157 10.34 -1.02 5.94
N LEU A 158 10.11 0.22 6.37
CA LEU A 158 10.11 1.38 5.48
C LEU A 158 11.50 1.65 4.91
N MET A 159 12.55 1.57 5.72
CA MET A 159 13.93 1.66 5.23
C MET A 159 14.26 0.55 4.22
N ALA A 160 13.79 -0.67 4.50
CA ALA A 160 13.93 -1.79 3.56
C ALA A 160 13.16 -1.54 2.26
N LEU A 161 11.92 -1.03 2.32
CA LEU A 161 11.14 -0.63 1.15
C LEU A 161 11.90 0.41 0.30
N LEU A 162 12.47 1.43 0.92
CA LEU A 162 13.25 2.44 0.20
C LEU A 162 14.45 1.81 -0.54
N SER A 163 14.99 0.71 -0.02
CA SER A 163 16.06 -0.04 -0.70
C SER A 163 15.59 -0.96 -1.84
N THR A 164 14.29 -1.28 -1.94
CA THR A 164 13.74 -2.11 -3.03
C THR A 164 13.34 -1.30 -4.25
N LEU A 165 13.28 0.04 -4.12
CA LEU A 165 13.01 0.97 -5.22
C LEU A 165 14.00 0.75 -6.35
N THR A 166 13.48 0.28 -7.47
CA THR A 166 14.25 -0.02 -8.68
C THR A 166 13.64 0.71 -9.85
N VAL A 167 14.49 1.32 -10.67
CA VAL A 167 14.08 1.96 -11.92
C VAL A 167 13.93 0.90 -13.01
N THR A 168 12.87 1.01 -13.81
CA THR A 168 12.63 0.16 -14.96
C THR A 168 12.69 0.98 -16.26
N GLY A 169 13.03 0.31 -17.37
CA GLY A 169 13.23 0.97 -18.67
C GLY A 169 14.54 1.78 -18.72
N ASP A 170 14.52 2.91 -19.43
CA ASP A 170 15.69 3.76 -19.65
C ASP A 170 15.91 4.80 -18.54
N GLY A 171 15.21 4.65 -17.42
CA GLY A 171 15.27 5.60 -16.34
C GLY A 171 16.62 5.57 -15.62
N GLY A 172 16.95 6.69 -14.98
CA GLY A 172 18.15 6.84 -14.15
C GLY A 172 17.80 7.37 -12.77
N THR A 173 18.80 7.88 -12.05
CA THR A 173 18.65 8.48 -10.71
C THR A 173 17.60 9.60 -10.66
N ARG A 174 17.45 10.34 -11.77
CA ARG A 174 16.42 11.37 -11.95
C ARG A 174 14.99 10.81 -11.84
N THR A 175 14.73 9.59 -12.29
CA THR A 175 13.41 8.94 -12.20
C THR A 175 13.03 8.70 -10.73
N LEU A 176 13.99 8.23 -9.92
CA LEU A 176 13.81 8.07 -8.48
C LEU A 176 13.58 9.42 -7.78
N ALA A 177 14.34 10.45 -8.15
CA ALA A 177 14.17 11.80 -7.63
C ALA A 177 12.79 12.39 -7.95
N THR A 178 12.30 12.21 -9.18
CA THR A 178 10.95 12.65 -9.59
C THR A 178 9.88 11.94 -8.77
N PHE A 179 9.93 10.61 -8.69
CA PHE A 179 8.95 9.85 -7.90
C PHE A 179 9.00 10.23 -6.42
N GLY A 180 10.21 10.31 -5.88
CA GLY A 180 10.46 10.68 -4.50
C GLY A 180 9.93 12.05 -4.11
N SER A 181 10.23 13.06 -4.93
CA SER A 181 9.72 14.43 -4.73
C SER A 181 8.20 14.48 -4.85
N PHE A 182 7.62 13.73 -5.79
CA PHE A 182 6.17 13.64 -5.96
C PHE A 182 5.49 12.97 -4.77
N PHE A 183 6.06 11.87 -4.27
CA PHE A 183 5.45 11.03 -3.24
C PHE A 183 5.68 11.57 -1.82
N PHE A 184 6.93 11.93 -1.49
CA PHE A 184 7.33 12.36 -0.15
C PHE A 184 7.33 13.88 0.02
N GLY A 185 7.16 14.65 -1.07
CA GLY A 185 7.19 16.12 -1.03
C GLY A 185 8.47 16.63 -0.37
N GLU A 186 8.33 17.52 0.62
CA GLU A 186 9.45 18.09 1.39
C GLU A 186 10.25 17.04 2.18
N LEU A 187 9.69 15.85 2.46
CA LEU A 187 10.43 14.80 3.15
C LEU A 187 11.42 14.06 2.23
N TRP A 188 11.40 14.33 0.92
CA TRP A 188 12.30 13.66 -0.01
C TRP A 188 13.78 13.85 0.35
N ASP A 189 14.17 15.02 0.85
CA ASP A 189 15.55 15.31 1.26
C ASP A 189 16.04 14.38 2.39
N LEU A 190 15.13 13.88 3.24
CA LEU A 190 15.44 12.94 4.30
C LEU A 190 15.62 11.51 3.77
N TYR A 191 14.89 11.13 2.72
CA TYR A 191 14.84 9.74 2.21
C TYR A 191 15.74 9.48 1.01
N ALA A 192 16.04 10.49 0.20
CA ALA A 192 16.91 10.35 -0.98
C ALA A 192 18.24 9.63 -0.68
N PRO A 193 18.93 9.87 0.45
CA PRO A 193 20.19 9.16 0.76
C PRO A 193 20.05 7.65 0.98
N LEU A 194 18.83 7.16 1.24
CA LEU A 194 18.54 5.76 1.56
C LEU A 194 18.15 4.93 0.33
N VAL A 195 17.77 5.62 -0.76
CA VAL A 195 17.38 4.99 -2.02
C VAL A 195 18.63 4.69 -2.85
N PRO A 196 18.78 3.48 -3.42
CA PRO A 196 19.88 3.16 -4.33
C PRO A 196 19.91 4.13 -5.52
N GLY A 197 21.01 4.90 -5.65
CA GLY A 197 21.12 5.92 -6.70
C GLY A 197 20.47 7.27 -6.38
N GLY A 198 19.94 7.48 -5.16
CA GLY A 198 19.34 8.75 -4.74
C GLY A 198 20.31 9.87 -4.36
N ARG A 199 21.60 9.80 -4.77
CA ARG A 199 22.52 10.93 -4.64
C ARG A 199 22.31 11.93 -5.79
N PRO A 200 22.38 13.25 -5.52
CA PRO A 200 22.31 14.27 -6.57
C PRO A 200 23.45 14.13 -7.58
#